data_AF-A0AAJ6FM65-F1
#
_entry.id   AF-A0AAJ6FM65-F1
#
_cell.length_a   1.000
_cell.length_b   1.000
_cell.length_c   1.000
_cell.angle_alpha   90.00
_cell.angle_beta   90.00
_cell.angle_gamma   90.00
#
_symmetry.space_group_name_H-M   'P 1'
#
loop_
_entity.id
_entity.type
_entity.pdbx_description
1 polymer ?
#
loop_
_entity_poly.entity_id
_entity_poly.type
_entity_poly.pdbx_seq_one_letter_code
_entity_poly.pdbx_strand_id
1 'polypeptide(L)'
;MNEDQNLEFKSTLTNKLKREIVSFLNTDGGTIYLGVDDLTKKSLPISESQKYEWEEILNHWYTNAFYPTPFNLIDILPNEKIFTIRQIVKFKLNI
;
A
#
# COMPACT_ATOMS: atom_id res chain seq x y z
N MET A 1 12.32 11.84 18.76
CA MET A 1 12.16 11.88 17.30
C MET A 1 11.85 10.45 16.88
N ASN A 2 10.57 10.08 16.88
CA ASN A 2 10.11 8.74 16.50
C ASN A 2 9.28 8.93 15.24
N GLU A 3 9.94 8.86 14.08
CA GLU A 3 9.23 8.64 12.83
C GLU A 3 8.85 7.17 12.85
N ASP A 4 7.61 6.88 13.26
CA ASP A 4 7.02 5.54 13.27
C ASP A 4 7.15 4.89 11.89
N GLN A 5 8.22 4.10 11.72
CA GLN A 5 8.49 3.33 10.50
C GLN A 5 7.59 2.09 10.47
N ASN A 6 6.28 2.28 10.32
CA ASN A 6 5.33 1.19 10.08
C ASN A 6 5.58 0.59 8.68
N LEU A 7 6.61 -0.25 8.60
CA LEU A 7 7.05 -0.94 7.39
C LEU A 7 6.47 -2.35 7.34
N GLU A 8 5.61 -2.61 6.37
CA GLU A 8 5.04 -3.93 6.12
C GLU A 8 5.58 -4.56 4.84
N PHE A 9 5.63 -5.89 4.84
CA PHE A 9 6.07 -6.69 3.69
C PHE A 9 4.95 -7.67 3.34
N LYS A 10 4.61 -7.74 2.05
CA LYS A 10 3.59 -8.65 1.52
C LYS A 10 4.11 -9.30 0.25
N SER A 11 3.91 -10.61 0.12
CA SER A 11 4.35 -11.36 -1.06
C SER A 11 3.46 -11.13 -2.28
N THR A 12 2.17 -10.83 -2.08
CA THR A 12 1.21 -10.64 -3.17
C THR A 12 -0.01 -9.81 -2.75
N LEU A 13 -0.74 -9.27 -3.73
CA LEU A 13 -1.99 -8.55 -3.51
C LEU A 13 -3.13 -9.54 -3.20
N THR A 14 -3.80 -9.36 -2.07
CA THR A 14 -4.92 -10.23 -1.65
C THR A 14 -6.11 -9.40 -1.18
N ASN A 15 -7.30 -10.00 -1.12
CA ASN A 15 -8.48 -9.37 -0.50
C ASN A 15 -8.28 -9.04 0.99
N LYS A 16 -7.35 -9.72 1.68
CA LYS A 16 -6.95 -9.35 3.04
C LYS A 16 -6.20 -8.02 3.02
N LEU A 17 -5.29 -7.84 2.06
CA LEU A 17 -4.54 -6.60 1.88
C LEU A 17 -5.47 -5.40 1.59
N LYS A 18 -6.62 -5.60 0.94
CA LYS A 18 -7.65 -4.53 0.81
C LYS A 18 -8.07 -3.96 2.16
N ARG A 19 -8.39 -4.83 3.12
CA ARG A 19 -8.79 -4.39 4.48
C ARG A 19 -7.62 -3.76 5.22
N GLU A 20 -6.44 -4.34 5.05
CA GLU A 20 -5.21 -3.79 5.65
C GLU A 20 -4.89 -2.40 5.08
N ILE A 21 -5.13 -2.12 3.79
CA ILE A 21 -4.98 -0.78 3.20
C ILE A 21 -5.93 0.24 3.85
N VAL A 22 -7.18 -0.15 4.10
CA VAL A 22 -8.14 0.72 4.81
C VAL A 22 -7.64 1.00 6.24
N SER A 23 -7.12 -0.02 6.95
CA SER A 23 -6.52 0.17 8.27
C SER A 23 -5.24 1.00 8.22
N PHE A 24 -4.38 0.78 7.23
CA PHE A 24 -3.13 1.50 6.98
C PHE A 24 -3.37 2.99 6.73
N LEU A 25 -4.46 3.34 6.04
CA LEU A 25 -4.83 4.75 5.89
C LEU A 25 -5.21 5.42 7.22
N ASN A 26 -5.58 4.65 8.23
CA ASN A 26 -5.87 5.15 9.58
C ASN A 26 -4.66 5.13 10.53
N THR A 27 -3.49 4.64 10.09
CA THR A 27 -2.26 4.67 10.90
C THR A 27 -1.53 6.01 10.78
N ASP A 28 -0.58 6.25 11.70
CA ASP A 28 0.28 7.43 11.71
C ASP A 28 1.46 7.28 10.73
N GLY A 29 1.17 7.17 9.44
CA GLY A 29 2.19 6.88 8.41
C GLY A 29 2.40 5.38 8.20
N GLY A 30 3.21 5.08 7.19
CA GLY A 30 3.67 3.72 6.91
C GLY A 30 4.08 3.49 5.46
N THR A 31 4.68 2.34 5.21
CA THR A 31 5.07 1.89 3.87
C THR A 31 4.80 0.39 3.75
N ILE A 32 4.22 -0.04 2.63
CA ILE A 32 4.04 -1.45 2.29
C ILE A 32 4.92 -1.77 1.08
N TYR A 33 5.77 -2.76 1.24
CA TYR A 33 6.53 -3.37 0.15
C TYR A 33 5.82 -4.63 -0.32
N LEU A 34 5.33 -4.57 -1.57
CA LEU A 34 4.60 -5.64 -2.22
C LEU A 34 5.51 -6.44 -3.16
N GLY A 35 5.30 -7.75 -3.24
CA GLY A 35 6.21 -8.66 -3.93
C GLY A 35 7.46 -9.00 -3.10
N VAL A 36 7.36 -8.94 -1.78
CA VAL A 36 8.46 -9.29 -0.87
C VAL A 36 8.00 -10.39 0.09
N ASP A 37 8.83 -11.42 0.24
CA ASP A 37 8.61 -12.48 1.23
C ASP A 37 8.72 -11.91 2.65
N ASP A 38 7.71 -12.13 3.49
CA ASP A 38 7.60 -11.48 4.79
C ASP A 38 8.57 -12.06 5.83
N LEU A 39 8.99 -13.32 5.68
CA LEU A 39 9.95 -13.98 6.58
C LEU A 39 11.39 -13.63 6.22
N THR A 40 11.73 -13.74 4.94
CA THR A 40 13.11 -13.60 4.44
C THR A 40 13.45 -12.18 4.00
N LYS A 41 12.44 -11.31 3.84
CA LYS A 41 12.55 -9.94 3.32
C LYS A 41 13.17 -9.85 1.92
N LYS A 42 13.13 -10.95 1.16
CA LYS A 42 13.65 -11.02 -0.21
C LYS A 42 12.56 -10.66 -1.22
N SER A 43 12.95 -9.87 -2.22
CA SER A 43 12.07 -9.59 -3.36
C SER A 43 11.76 -10.89 -4.10
N LEU A 44 10.49 -11.06 -4.45
CA LEU A 44 10.00 -12.11 -5.31
C LEU A 44 10.10 -11.68 -6.78
N PRO A 45 10.22 -12.63 -7.72
CA PRO A 45 10.18 -12.33 -9.14
C PRO A 45 8.75 -11.96 -9.56
N ILE A 46 8.45 -10.66 -9.59
CA ILE A 46 7.15 -10.14 -10.03
C ILE A 46 7.29 -9.60 -11.46
N SER A 47 6.40 -10.02 -12.36
CA SER A 47 6.39 -9.53 -13.74
C SER A 47 5.78 -8.13 -13.86
N GLU A 48 6.10 -7.41 -14.93
CA GLU A 48 5.52 -6.09 -15.22
C GLU A 48 3.99 -6.16 -15.38
N SER A 49 3.46 -7.23 -15.98
CA SER A 49 2.00 -7.43 -16.08
C SER A 49 1.34 -7.54 -14.71
N GLN A 50 1.98 -8.22 -13.75
CA GLN A 50 1.45 -8.33 -12.39
C GLN A 50 1.51 -7.00 -11.64
N LYS A 51 2.57 -6.20 -11.83
CA LYS A 51 2.66 -4.85 -11.27
C LYS A 51 1.54 -3.96 -11.79
N TYR A 52 1.28 -4.00 -13.10
CA TYR A 52 0.20 -3.25 -13.74
C TYR A 52 -1.17 -3.66 -13.17
N GLU A 53 -1.44 -4.97 -13.07
CA GLU A 53 -2.68 -5.49 -12.47
C GLU A 53 -2.85 -5.00 -11.01
N TRP A 54 -1.78 -5.05 -10.22
CA TRP A 54 -1.82 -4.57 -8.83
C TRP A 54 -2.09 -3.08 -8.75
N GLU A 55 -1.45 -2.27 -9.59
CA GLU A 55 -1.67 -0.83 -9.66
C GLU A 55 -3.14 -0.51 -9.99
N GLU A 56 -3.75 -1.17 -10.98
CA GLU A 56 -5.16 -0.98 -11.32
C GLU A 56 -6.10 -1.35 -10.16
N ILE A 57 -5.87 -2.50 -9.53
CA ILE A 57 -6.70 -2.96 -8.39
C ILE A 57 -6.58 -2.00 -7.21
N LEU A 58 -5.36 -1.54 -6.89
CA LEU A 58 -5.11 -0.61 -5.78
C LEU A 58 -5.77 0.75 -6.04
N ASN A 59 -5.66 1.28 -7.27
CA ASN A 59 -6.33 2.52 -7.67
C ASN A 59 -7.87 2.37 -7.56
N HIS A 60 -8.42 1.24 -8.00
CA HIS A 60 -9.84 0.97 -7.88
C HIS A 60 -10.29 0.84 -6.41
N TRP A 61 -9.53 0.17 -5.56
CA TRP A 61 -9.85 0.09 -4.13
C TRP A 61 -9.77 1.45 -3.45
N TYR A 62 -8.74 2.24 -3.76
CA TYR A 62 -8.52 3.56 -3.19
C TYR A 62 -9.65 4.53 -3.54
N THR A 63 -10.01 4.62 -4.82
CA THR A 63 -11.05 5.55 -5.29
C THR A 63 -12.44 5.23 -4.76
N ASN A 64 -12.74 3.95 -4.48
CA ASN A 64 -14.04 3.50 -4.01
C ASN A 64 -14.15 3.32 -2.48
N ALA A 65 -13.04 3.36 -1.74
CA ALA A 65 -13.06 3.08 -0.29
C ALA A 65 -13.61 4.25 0.55
N PHE A 66 -13.62 5.48 0.01
CA PHE A 66 -13.97 6.68 0.77
C PHE A 66 -14.77 7.66 -0.09
N TYR A 67 -15.74 8.33 0.54
CA TYR A 67 -16.50 9.42 -0.07
C TYR A 67 -16.50 10.67 0.84
N PRO A 68 -16.16 11.87 0.32
CA PRO A 68 -15.58 12.11 -1.00
C PRO A 68 -14.22 11.42 -1.14
N THR A 69 -13.81 11.06 -2.37
CA THR A 69 -12.50 10.44 -2.60
C THR A 69 -11.42 11.39 -2.10
N PRO A 70 -10.62 11.00 -1.11
CA PRO A 70 -9.61 11.87 -0.56
C PRO A 70 -8.50 12.03 -1.61
N PHE A 71 -8.06 13.26 -1.84
CA PHE A 71 -6.93 13.51 -2.72
C PHE A 71 -5.63 13.18 -1.97
N ASN A 72 -4.71 12.49 -2.64
CA ASN A 72 -3.30 12.42 -2.27
C ASN A 72 -2.97 11.75 -0.91
N LEU A 73 -3.70 10.71 -0.48
CA LEU A 73 -3.38 10.01 0.78
C LEU A 73 -2.23 9.01 0.64
N ILE A 74 -2.11 8.36 -0.52
CA ILE A 74 -1.07 7.35 -0.78
C ILE A 74 -0.38 7.58 -2.12
N ASP A 75 0.90 7.23 -2.16
CA ASP A 75 1.67 6.99 -3.38
C ASP A 75 1.60 5.49 -3.71
N ILE A 76 1.33 5.16 -4.97
CA ILE A 76 1.51 3.82 -5.53
C ILE A 76 2.66 3.91 -6.52
N LEU A 77 3.78 3.23 -6.24
CA LEU A 77 5.03 3.36 -6.97
C LEU A 77 5.43 1.99 -7.57
N PRO A 78 4.85 1.60 -8.73
CA PRO A 78 5.09 0.29 -9.33
C PRO A 78 6.51 0.15 -9.92
N ASN A 79 7.14 1.28 -10.27
CA ASN A 79 8.42 1.34 -10.99
C ASN A 79 9.64 1.45 -10.08
N GLU A 80 9.45 1.47 -8.76
CA GLU A 80 10.57 1.36 -7.83
C GLU A 80 11.18 -0.06 -7.88
N LYS A 81 12.36 -0.21 -7.26
CA LYS A 81 13.04 -1.52 -7.15
C LYS A 81 12.12 -2.60 -6.56
N ILE A 82 11.25 -2.19 -5.64
CA ILE A 82 10.19 -2.99 -5.04
C ILE A 82 8.90 -2.21 -5.26
N PHE A 83 7.79 -2.89 -5.53
CA PHE A 83 6.50 -2.22 -5.64
C PHE A 83 6.14 -1.60 -4.28
N THR A 84 6.04 -0.27 -4.23
CA THR A 84 5.89 0.46 -2.96
C THR A 84 4.54 1.14 -2.88
N ILE A 85 3.86 0.99 -1.74
CA ILE A 85 2.69 1.78 -1.36
C ILE A 85 3.08 2.59 -0.13
N ARG A 86 2.98 3.92 -0.19
CA ARG A 86 3.41 4.81 0.89
C ARG A 86 2.31 5.78 1.26
N GLN A 87 2.05 5.97 2.55
CA GLN A 87 1.14 7.02 3.01
C GLN A 87 1.85 8.39 2.95
N ILE A 88 1.21 9.37 2.31
CA ILE A 88 1.76 10.73 2.12
C ILE A 88 1.22 11.68 3.19
N VAL A 89 -0.06 11.53 3.57
CA VAL A 89 -0.76 12.43 4.48
C VAL A 89 -1.53 11.62 5.51
N LYS A 90 -1.51 12.08 6.77
CA LYS A 90 -2.34 11.50 7.83
C LYS A 90 -3.81 11.71 7.51
N PHE A 91 -4.57 10.62 7.37
CA PHE A 91 -6.01 10.66 7.29
C PHE A 91 -6.59 10.24 8.64
N LYS A 92 -7.11 11.19 9.42
CA LYS A 92 -7.93 10.88 10.58
C LYS A 92 -9.40 10.88 10.18
N LEU A 93 -9.99 9.69 10.10
CA LEU A 93 -11.44 9.56 10.15
C LEU A 93 -11.92 10.04 11.52
N ASN A 94 -12.61 11.18 11.55
CA ASN A 94 -13.43 11.57 12.70
C ASN A 94 -14.72 10.74 12.63
N ILE A 95 -14.66 9.51 13.15
CA ILE A 95 -15.84 8.69 13.45
C ILE A 95 -16.31 8.94 14.88
#